data_AF-A0A525DCE5-F1
#
_entry.id   AF-A0A525DCE5-F1
#
_cell.length_a   1.000
_cell.length_b   1.000
_cell.length_c   1.000
_cell.angle_alpha   90.00
_cell.angle_beta   90.00
_cell.angle_gamma   90.00
#
_symmetry.space_group_name_H-M   'P 1'
#
loop_
_entity.id
_entity.type
_entity.pdbx_description
1 polymer ?
#
loop_
_entity_poly.entity_id
_entity_poly.type
_entity_poly.pdbx_seq_one_letter_code
_entity_poly.pdbx_strand_id
1 'polypeptide(L)'
;MNIIKALLGISVVWIFVCGGGVALAAKPVVMFSDMTDGPTTGWEQSTSRGAAVSIWCRNIGTSRGGSYVSVGGVNLTRSTDYAEWGATTNPTVPLGMQRITFFLNSSMVTEGGYPNTRITVTTPHGKSKSIPFHCRALGNNRIYYLDNVNGSDGNSGLTVVQAKRTTAWARGNLQAGDVCYLKGTGTPYTDHDQGDGFHSGGLFSFGGGSNPNHNNGIEGKSISVSAFPGDHVEMKANEESSSLVLKSCVYMYYGGSQVKYWTFSKFTMEATWATVSLGGSGFTGGGVSHFRVIGNDATTKLTSTGQWGNIIVAYGNSHGMDHLYVYGNYLHDQCADFRGQDTGRRVYQIYIGGYGSLNHIYIGWN
;
A
#
# COMPACT_ATOMS: atom_id res chain seq x y z
N MET A 1 -2.55 66.03 -65.78
CA MET A 1 -1.33 65.87 -64.98
C MET A 1 -1.75 65.72 -63.52
N ASN A 2 -1.19 64.71 -62.84
CA ASN A 2 -1.28 64.37 -61.41
C ASN A 2 -2.46 63.50 -60.94
N ILE A 3 -2.07 62.22 -60.83
CA ILE A 3 -2.68 61.06 -60.17
C ILE A 3 -2.50 61.21 -58.65
N ILE A 4 -3.58 61.11 -57.87
CA ILE A 4 -3.51 60.90 -56.41
C ILE A 4 -3.68 59.40 -56.13
N LYS A 5 -2.60 58.81 -55.60
CA LYS A 5 -2.52 57.43 -55.11
C LYS A 5 -3.11 57.37 -53.69
N ALA A 6 -4.10 56.51 -53.47
CA ALA A 6 -4.45 56.03 -52.13
C ALA A 6 -3.90 54.60 -51.98
N LEU A 7 -2.81 54.45 -51.22
CA LEU A 7 -2.24 53.16 -50.85
C LEU A 7 -3.07 52.58 -49.68
N LEU A 8 -3.75 51.47 -49.91
CA LEU A 8 -4.24 50.60 -48.84
C LEU A 8 -3.04 49.93 -48.16
N GLY A 9 -2.77 50.32 -46.92
CA GLY A 9 -1.88 49.57 -46.03
C GLY A 9 -2.62 48.39 -45.42
N ILE A 10 -2.51 47.21 -46.05
CA ILE A 10 -2.89 45.95 -45.41
C ILE A 10 -1.72 45.57 -44.48
N SER A 11 -1.84 45.91 -43.20
CA SER A 11 -0.99 45.35 -42.16
C SER A 11 -1.38 43.89 -41.94
N VAL A 12 -0.66 42.97 -42.58
CA VAL A 12 -0.70 41.55 -42.27
C VAL A 12 -0.05 41.36 -40.91
N VAL A 13 -0.86 41.34 -39.85
CA VAL A 13 -0.42 40.93 -38.52
C VAL A 13 -0.18 39.42 -38.57
N TRP A 14 1.08 39.04 -38.78
CA TRP A 14 1.55 37.68 -38.53
C TRP A 14 1.57 37.46 -37.02
N ILE A 15 0.47 36.93 -36.48
CA ILE A 15 0.49 36.34 -35.15
C ILE A 15 1.33 35.07 -35.27
N PHE A 16 2.60 35.18 -34.90
CA PHE A 16 3.42 34.02 -34.52
C PHE A 16 2.76 33.41 -33.28
N VAL A 17 1.77 32.55 -33.49
CA VAL A 17 1.35 31.59 -32.48
C VAL A 17 2.52 30.64 -32.37
N CYS A 18 3.43 30.93 -31.42
CA CYS A 18 4.36 29.94 -30.93
C CYS A 18 3.51 28.76 -30.47
N GLY A 19 3.36 27.77 -31.35
CA GLY A 19 2.71 26.50 -31.08
C GLY A 19 3.53 25.82 -30.01
N GLY A 20 3.27 26.16 -28.76
CA GLY A 20 3.54 25.27 -27.64
C GLY A 20 2.81 24.00 -27.99
N GLY A 21 3.56 22.99 -28.45
CA GLY A 21 3.02 21.69 -28.81
C GLY A 21 2.13 21.27 -27.65
N VAL A 22 0.83 21.22 -27.89
CA VAL A 22 -0.13 20.74 -26.90
C VAL A 22 0.30 19.30 -26.68
N ALA A 23 1.00 19.04 -25.57
CA ALA A 23 1.41 17.69 -25.24
C ALA A 23 0.12 16.88 -25.20
N LEU A 24 -0.07 16.02 -26.21
CA LEU A 24 -1.25 15.19 -26.31
C LEU A 24 -1.27 14.35 -25.03
N ALA A 25 -2.22 14.65 -24.16
CA ALA A 25 -2.33 13.95 -22.89
C ALA A 25 -2.50 12.46 -23.19
N ALA A 26 -1.60 11.66 -22.62
CA ALA A 26 -1.49 10.26 -22.91
C ALA A 26 -2.65 9.47 -22.28
N LYS A 27 -2.91 8.26 -22.81
CA LYS A 27 -3.88 7.33 -22.22
C LYS A 27 -3.52 7.05 -20.75
N PRO A 28 -4.54 6.90 -19.88
CA PRO A 28 -4.29 6.54 -18.49
C PRO A 28 -3.65 5.16 -18.43
N VAL A 29 -2.73 4.98 -17.50
CA VAL A 29 -2.10 3.68 -17.21
C VAL A 29 -2.42 3.32 -15.78
N VAL A 30 -3.04 2.17 -15.57
CA VAL A 30 -3.21 1.57 -14.24
C VAL A 30 -2.14 0.50 -14.11
N MET A 31 -1.35 0.57 -13.03
CA MET A 31 -0.21 -0.30 -12.82
C MET A 31 -0.54 -1.42 -11.83
N PHE A 32 -0.89 -1.05 -10.60
CA PHE A 32 -1.25 -1.99 -9.55
C PHE A 32 -2.28 -1.37 -8.58
N SER A 33 -2.91 -2.24 -7.79
CA SER A 33 -3.77 -1.90 -6.67
C SER A 33 -3.08 -2.25 -5.34
N ASP A 34 -3.51 -1.63 -4.24
CA ASP A 34 -3.09 -2.00 -2.89
C ASP A 34 -3.52 -3.43 -2.57
N MET A 35 -4.80 -3.74 -2.72
CA MET A 35 -5.39 -5.07 -2.48
C MET A 35 -5.75 -5.80 -3.78
N THR A 36 -5.87 -7.12 -3.74
CA THR A 36 -6.27 -7.98 -4.88
C THR A 36 -7.76 -8.31 -4.86
N ASP A 37 -8.38 -8.16 -3.70
CA ASP A 37 -9.79 -8.42 -3.46
C ASP A 37 -10.33 -7.46 -2.40
N GLY A 38 -11.63 -7.28 -2.37
CA GLY A 38 -12.27 -6.48 -1.33
C GLY A 38 -13.80 -6.67 -1.27
N PRO A 39 -14.40 -6.52 -0.07
CA PRO A 39 -15.84 -6.59 0.08
C PRO A 39 -16.52 -5.35 -0.52
N THR A 40 -17.65 -5.55 -1.19
CA THR A 40 -18.43 -4.48 -1.84
C THR A 40 -19.34 -3.71 -0.87
N THR A 41 -19.40 -4.15 0.38
CA THR A 41 -20.14 -3.53 1.51
C THR A 41 -19.30 -3.59 2.79
N GLY A 42 -19.75 -2.91 3.86
CA GLY A 42 -19.16 -2.98 5.20
C GLY A 42 -18.43 -1.72 5.67
N TRP A 43 -18.25 -0.70 4.82
CA TRP A 43 -17.56 0.54 5.21
C TRP A 43 -18.39 1.29 6.25
N GLU A 44 -17.88 1.47 7.47
CA GLU A 44 -18.67 2.00 8.60
C GLU A 44 -19.98 1.22 8.79
N GLN A 45 -19.94 -0.11 8.59
CA GLN A 45 -21.11 -1.00 8.58
C GLN A 45 -22.15 -0.69 7.48
N SER A 46 -21.79 0.09 6.46
CA SER A 46 -22.66 0.41 5.34
C SER A 46 -23.04 -0.81 4.51
N THR A 47 -24.31 -0.89 4.14
CA THR A 47 -24.83 -1.91 3.21
C THR A 47 -24.64 -1.54 1.74
N SER A 48 -24.17 -0.33 1.44
CA SER A 48 -24.02 0.19 0.06
C SER A 48 -22.60 0.63 -0.30
N ARG A 49 -21.72 0.76 0.69
CA ARG A 49 -20.31 1.13 0.52
C ARG A 49 -19.41 0.07 1.13
N GLY A 50 -18.41 -0.37 0.37
CA GLY A 50 -17.44 -1.38 0.73
C GLY A 50 -16.04 -0.84 0.94
N ALA A 51 -15.06 -1.73 0.82
CA ALA A 51 -13.66 -1.38 1.02
C ALA A 51 -13.20 -0.22 0.12
N ALA A 52 -12.31 0.62 0.66
CA ALA A 52 -11.58 1.62 -0.09
C ALA A 52 -10.36 0.97 -0.75
N VAL A 53 -10.35 0.97 -2.08
CA VAL A 53 -9.26 0.40 -2.89
C VAL A 53 -8.44 1.55 -3.46
N SER A 54 -7.13 1.42 -3.40
CA SER A 54 -6.22 2.38 -4.00
C SER A 54 -5.52 1.78 -5.22
N ILE A 55 -5.43 2.54 -6.30
CA ILE A 55 -4.68 2.19 -7.51
C ILE A 55 -3.63 3.23 -7.82
N TRP A 56 -2.47 2.78 -8.28
CA TRP A 56 -1.38 3.62 -8.76
C TRP A 56 -1.42 3.71 -10.28
N CYS A 57 -1.39 4.94 -10.76
CA CYS A 57 -1.69 5.27 -12.14
C CYS A 57 -0.73 6.32 -12.69
N ARG A 58 -0.72 6.47 -14.02
CA ARG A 58 -0.14 7.62 -14.74
C ARG A 58 -1.18 8.22 -15.68
N ASN A 59 -0.99 9.50 -16.02
CA ASN A 59 -1.81 10.24 -16.99
C ASN A 59 -3.32 10.27 -16.64
N ILE A 60 -3.66 10.39 -15.35
CA ILE A 60 -5.05 10.48 -14.89
C ILE A 60 -5.51 11.91 -14.61
N GLY A 61 -4.58 12.87 -14.68
CA GLY A 61 -4.81 14.27 -14.31
C GLY A 61 -4.82 14.47 -12.79
N THR A 62 -4.68 15.72 -12.35
CA THR A 62 -4.77 16.10 -10.93
C THR A 62 -6.22 16.30 -10.47
N SER A 63 -7.14 16.46 -11.40
CA SER A 63 -8.58 16.54 -11.14
C SER A 63 -9.31 15.45 -11.91
N ARG A 64 -10.38 14.92 -11.31
CA ARG A 64 -11.17 13.85 -11.92
C ARG A 64 -11.89 14.32 -13.19
N GLY A 65 -12.57 15.47 -13.11
CA GLY A 65 -13.49 15.91 -14.17
C GLY A 65 -14.53 14.82 -14.48
N GLY A 66 -14.67 14.50 -15.77
CA GLY A 66 -15.50 13.40 -16.27
C GLY A 66 -14.82 12.03 -16.29
N SER A 67 -13.58 11.91 -15.79
CA SER A 67 -12.88 10.63 -15.71
C SER A 67 -13.48 9.73 -14.63
N TYR A 68 -13.37 8.41 -14.79
CA TYR A 68 -13.92 7.45 -13.83
C TYR A 68 -13.11 6.16 -13.77
N VAL A 69 -13.21 5.48 -12.63
CA VAL A 69 -12.81 4.09 -12.43
C VAL A 69 -13.98 3.18 -12.80
N SER A 70 -13.69 2.08 -13.51
CA SER A 70 -14.61 0.96 -13.69
C SER A 70 -14.11 -0.26 -12.96
N VAL A 71 -14.98 -0.91 -12.20
CA VAL A 71 -14.69 -2.14 -11.43
C VAL A 71 -16.00 -2.89 -11.19
N GLY A 72 -15.98 -4.22 -11.21
CA GLY A 72 -17.17 -5.02 -10.90
C GLY A 72 -18.35 -4.82 -11.86
N GLY A 73 -18.10 -4.35 -13.09
CA GLY A 73 -19.16 -3.99 -14.04
C GLY A 73 -19.78 -2.60 -13.82
N VAL A 74 -19.29 -1.83 -12.84
CA VAL A 74 -19.82 -0.51 -12.46
C VAL A 74 -18.83 0.58 -12.84
N ASN A 75 -19.35 1.70 -13.37
CA ASN A 75 -18.60 2.95 -13.53
C ASN A 75 -18.84 3.85 -12.33
N LEU A 76 -17.78 4.22 -11.62
CA LEU A 76 -17.85 5.10 -10.45
C LEU A 76 -17.84 6.57 -10.92
N THR A 77 -19.01 7.18 -11.06
CA THR A 77 -19.16 8.52 -11.65
C THR A 77 -19.46 9.61 -10.63
N ARG A 78 -19.79 9.27 -9.38
CA ARG A 78 -20.14 10.26 -8.35
C ARG A 78 -18.91 10.67 -7.55
N SER A 79 -18.86 11.91 -7.07
CA SER A 79 -17.74 12.37 -6.24
C SER A 79 -17.63 11.56 -4.94
N THR A 80 -18.75 11.09 -4.40
CA THR A 80 -18.82 10.27 -3.18
C THR A 80 -18.33 8.83 -3.35
N ASP A 81 -18.00 8.41 -4.58
CA ASP A 81 -17.36 7.12 -4.85
C ASP A 81 -15.83 7.19 -4.62
N TYR A 82 -15.27 8.39 -4.44
CA TYR A 82 -13.83 8.62 -4.31
C TYR A 82 -13.48 9.26 -2.99
N ALA A 83 -12.40 8.77 -2.37
CA ALA A 83 -11.72 9.48 -1.29
C ALA A 83 -10.58 10.34 -1.84
N GLU A 84 -9.91 9.87 -2.89
CA GLU A 84 -8.72 10.52 -3.44
C GLU A 84 -8.71 10.39 -4.97
N TRP A 85 -8.28 11.44 -5.68
CA TRP A 85 -7.98 11.40 -7.11
C TRP A 85 -6.69 12.15 -7.38
N GLY A 86 -5.78 11.53 -8.14
CA GLY A 86 -4.54 12.20 -8.52
C GLY A 86 -3.59 12.46 -7.35
N ALA A 87 -3.76 11.78 -6.21
CA ALA A 87 -3.01 12.02 -4.99
C ALA A 87 -1.54 11.62 -5.14
N THR A 88 -0.65 12.41 -4.53
CA THR A 88 0.80 12.23 -4.61
C THR A 88 1.50 12.21 -3.24
N THR A 89 0.72 12.40 -2.17
CA THR A 89 1.17 12.46 -0.77
C THR A 89 0.33 11.54 0.11
N ASN A 90 0.71 11.39 1.38
CA ASN A 90 0.00 10.58 2.39
C ASN A 90 -0.21 9.10 1.97
N PRO A 91 0.87 8.33 1.75
CA PRO A 91 2.27 8.71 1.79
C PRO A 91 2.77 9.16 0.40
N THR A 92 4.03 9.56 0.29
CA THR A 92 4.66 9.99 -0.96
C THR A 92 4.47 8.95 -2.05
N VAL A 93 3.94 9.37 -3.21
CA VAL A 93 3.80 8.51 -4.38
C VAL A 93 5.03 8.70 -5.29
N PRO A 94 5.75 7.64 -5.68
CA PRO A 94 6.99 7.77 -6.46
C PRO A 94 6.81 8.42 -7.84
N LEU A 95 7.92 9.00 -8.32
CA LEU A 95 7.97 9.96 -9.43
C LEU A 95 7.17 9.52 -10.67
N GLY A 96 6.27 10.42 -11.08
CA GLY A 96 5.45 10.28 -12.28
C GLY A 96 4.20 9.42 -12.11
N MET A 97 3.93 8.91 -10.90
CA MET A 97 2.66 8.23 -10.59
C MET A 97 1.73 9.12 -9.76
N GLN A 98 0.47 8.73 -9.77
CA GLN A 98 -0.60 9.32 -8.99
C GLN A 98 -1.48 8.20 -8.43
N ARG A 99 -2.11 8.44 -7.29
CA ARG A 99 -3.01 7.49 -6.63
C ARG A 99 -4.47 7.91 -6.78
N ILE A 100 -5.34 6.95 -7.04
CA ILE A 100 -6.79 7.09 -6.88
C ILE A 100 -7.21 6.15 -5.76
N THR A 101 -7.97 6.65 -4.79
CA THR A 101 -8.61 5.83 -3.75
C THR A 101 -10.12 5.95 -3.90
N PHE A 102 -10.79 4.82 -4.14
CA PHE A 102 -12.22 4.76 -4.41
C PHE A 102 -12.89 3.68 -3.56
N PHE A 103 -14.19 3.81 -3.34
CA PHE A 103 -14.97 2.83 -2.58
C PHE A 103 -15.62 1.83 -3.51
N LEU A 104 -15.51 0.55 -3.17
CA LEU A 104 -16.38 -0.48 -3.73
C LEU A 104 -17.84 -0.22 -3.31
N ASN A 105 -18.81 -0.71 -4.07
CA ASN A 105 -20.23 -0.56 -3.73
C ASN A 105 -21.04 -1.81 -4.07
N SER A 106 -22.22 -1.91 -3.46
CA SER A 106 -23.08 -3.11 -3.50
C SER A 106 -23.62 -3.47 -4.90
N SER A 107 -23.47 -2.60 -5.90
CA SER A 107 -23.87 -2.88 -7.29
C SER A 107 -22.81 -3.65 -8.08
N MET A 108 -21.62 -3.86 -7.52
CA MET A 108 -20.54 -4.60 -8.17
C MET A 108 -20.78 -6.12 -8.12
N VAL A 109 -20.39 -6.81 -9.18
CA VAL A 109 -20.45 -8.29 -9.25
C VAL A 109 -19.61 -8.91 -8.14
N THR A 110 -20.20 -9.81 -7.36
CA THR A 110 -19.53 -10.54 -6.26
C THR A 110 -19.43 -12.05 -6.51
N GLU A 111 -20.11 -12.57 -7.53
CA GLU A 111 -20.10 -13.98 -7.89
C GLU A 111 -18.98 -14.31 -8.90
N GLY A 112 -18.64 -15.60 -9.05
CA GLY A 112 -17.63 -16.09 -9.99
C GLY A 112 -16.28 -16.45 -9.36
N GLY A 113 -15.44 -17.14 -10.15
CA GLY A 113 -14.10 -17.57 -9.73
C GLY A 113 -13.11 -16.41 -9.61
N TYR A 114 -12.02 -16.61 -8.88
CA TYR A 114 -10.98 -15.60 -8.70
C TYR A 114 -10.06 -15.51 -9.93
N PRO A 115 -9.67 -14.29 -10.38
CA PRO A 115 -10.34 -13.00 -10.14
C PRO A 115 -11.66 -12.91 -10.92
N ASN A 116 -12.72 -12.32 -10.32
CA ASN A 116 -14.04 -12.25 -10.97
C ASN A 116 -14.29 -10.92 -11.70
N THR A 117 -13.38 -9.95 -11.56
CA THR A 117 -13.49 -8.66 -12.20
C THR A 117 -12.13 -8.04 -12.53
N ARG A 118 -12.15 -6.82 -13.04
CA ARG A 118 -10.97 -6.05 -13.42
C ARG A 118 -11.17 -4.58 -13.12
N ILE A 119 -10.09 -3.88 -12.81
CA ILE A 119 -10.09 -2.43 -12.61
C ILE A 119 -9.54 -1.74 -13.87
N THR A 120 -10.21 -0.70 -14.33
CA THR A 120 -9.73 0.21 -15.40
C THR A 120 -10.01 1.66 -15.04
N VAL A 121 -9.22 2.58 -15.59
CA VAL A 121 -9.49 4.03 -15.53
C VAL A 121 -9.81 4.53 -16.93
N THR A 122 -10.86 5.33 -17.05
CA THR A 122 -11.25 6.02 -18.28
C THR A 122 -11.12 7.52 -18.08
N THR A 123 -10.43 8.19 -19.01
CA THR A 123 -10.27 9.65 -19.09
C THR A 123 -10.73 10.13 -20.47
N PRO A 124 -10.82 11.44 -20.74
CA PRO A 124 -11.04 11.95 -22.10
C PRO A 124 -10.00 11.47 -23.13
N HIS A 125 -8.81 11.07 -22.68
CA HIS A 125 -7.72 10.62 -23.54
C HIS A 125 -7.75 9.11 -23.81
N GLY A 126 -8.71 8.39 -23.21
CA GLY A 126 -8.98 6.98 -23.45
C GLY A 126 -9.06 6.16 -22.17
N LYS A 127 -9.12 4.84 -22.38
CA LYS A 127 -9.23 3.83 -21.33
C LYS A 127 -7.88 3.13 -21.10
N SER A 128 -7.56 2.86 -19.84
CA SER A 128 -6.36 2.13 -19.45
C SER A 128 -6.44 0.65 -19.82
N LYS A 129 -5.28 -0.03 -19.79
CA LYS A 129 -5.28 -1.48 -19.63
C LYS A 129 -5.91 -1.84 -18.27
N SER A 130 -6.45 -3.05 -18.20
CA SER A 130 -7.12 -3.55 -17.01
C SER A 130 -6.19 -4.35 -16.11
N ILE A 131 -6.31 -4.20 -14.79
CA ILE A 131 -5.66 -5.08 -13.82
C ILE A 131 -6.69 -6.05 -13.20
N PRO A 132 -6.32 -7.29 -12.86
CA PRO A 132 -7.24 -8.23 -12.21
C PRO A 132 -7.63 -7.75 -10.81
N PHE A 133 -8.88 -8.00 -10.42
CA PHE A 133 -9.37 -7.72 -9.08
C PHE A 133 -10.53 -8.66 -8.73
N HIS A 134 -10.77 -8.92 -7.45
CA HIS A 134 -11.88 -9.75 -7.01
C HIS A 134 -12.82 -8.98 -6.07
N CYS A 135 -14.01 -8.66 -6.56
CA CYS A 135 -15.07 -8.12 -5.73
C CYS A 135 -15.79 -9.27 -5.03
N ARG A 136 -16.07 -9.14 -3.74
CA ARG A 136 -16.79 -10.18 -2.99
C ARG A 136 -17.86 -9.61 -2.10
N ALA A 137 -18.82 -10.45 -1.74
CA ALA A 137 -19.76 -10.12 -0.67
C ALA A 137 -19.03 -10.06 0.67
N LEU A 138 -19.51 -9.23 1.60
CA LEU A 138 -18.93 -9.14 2.94
C LEU A 138 -19.01 -10.47 3.69
N GLY A 139 -20.16 -11.15 3.68
CA GLY A 139 -20.34 -12.43 4.36
C GLY A 139 -19.96 -12.35 5.85
N ASN A 140 -19.06 -13.22 6.29
CA ASN A 140 -18.50 -13.21 7.65
C ASN A 140 -17.27 -12.32 7.82
N ASN A 141 -16.79 -11.69 6.74
CA ASN A 141 -15.66 -10.78 6.78
C ASN A 141 -16.07 -9.42 7.33
N ARG A 142 -15.07 -8.65 7.76
CA ARG A 142 -15.27 -7.34 8.37
C ARG A 142 -14.29 -6.32 7.80
N ILE A 143 -14.73 -5.07 7.82
CA ILE A 143 -13.86 -3.91 7.66
C ILE A 143 -13.64 -3.34 9.05
N TYR A 144 -12.37 -3.29 9.45
CA TYR A 144 -11.94 -2.81 10.75
C TYR A 144 -11.21 -1.47 10.63
N TYR A 145 -11.30 -0.68 11.70
CA TYR A 145 -10.64 0.60 11.85
C TYR A 145 -9.78 0.58 13.11
N LEU A 146 -8.55 1.05 12.99
CA LEU A 146 -7.61 1.25 14.09
C LEU A 146 -7.33 2.73 14.27
N ASP A 147 -7.24 3.18 15.51
CA ASP A 147 -6.91 4.56 15.91
C ASP A 147 -6.02 4.46 17.16
N ASN A 148 -4.73 4.76 17.03
CA ASN A 148 -3.77 4.63 18.14
C ASN A 148 -3.98 5.63 19.28
N VAL A 149 -4.72 6.71 19.05
CA VAL A 149 -4.93 7.78 20.03
C VAL A 149 -6.29 7.62 20.71
N ASN A 150 -7.35 7.45 19.91
CA ASN A 150 -8.74 7.46 20.39
C ASN A 150 -9.37 6.06 20.42
N GLY A 151 -8.69 5.05 19.87
CA GLY A 151 -9.18 3.68 19.82
C GLY A 151 -9.02 2.93 21.15
N SER A 152 -9.74 1.82 21.26
CA SER A 152 -9.62 0.86 22.37
C SER A 152 -9.80 -0.55 21.83
N ASP A 153 -8.97 -1.50 22.28
CA ASP A 153 -9.12 -2.90 21.87
C ASP A 153 -10.39 -3.57 22.43
N GLY A 154 -11.06 -2.93 23.39
CA GLY A 154 -12.40 -3.29 23.84
C GLY A 154 -13.53 -2.87 22.89
N ASN A 155 -13.29 -1.95 21.94
CA ASN A 155 -14.30 -1.50 20.98
C ASN A 155 -14.60 -2.58 19.93
N SER A 156 -15.63 -2.41 19.09
CA SER A 156 -15.93 -3.38 18.03
C SER A 156 -14.92 -3.37 16.88
N GLY A 157 -14.33 -2.21 16.59
CA GLY A 157 -13.49 -1.93 15.42
C GLY A 157 -14.26 -1.68 14.13
N LEU A 158 -15.59 -1.75 14.12
CA LEU A 158 -16.40 -1.78 12.88
C LEU A 158 -16.76 -0.39 12.34
N THR A 159 -16.45 0.66 13.09
CA THR A 159 -16.62 2.07 12.70
C THR A 159 -15.42 2.87 13.21
N VAL A 160 -15.13 4.03 12.61
CA VAL A 160 -14.05 4.91 13.09
C VAL A 160 -14.26 5.40 14.52
N VAL A 161 -15.51 5.55 14.96
CA VAL A 161 -15.86 5.95 16.35
C VAL A 161 -15.76 4.80 17.35
N GLN A 162 -15.68 3.57 16.87
CA GLN A 162 -15.45 2.36 17.65
C GLN A 162 -14.15 1.68 17.21
N ALA A 163 -13.15 2.46 16.81
CA ALA A 163 -11.89 1.91 16.33
C ALA A 163 -11.18 1.09 17.41
N LYS A 164 -10.49 0.02 16.99
CA LYS A 164 -9.51 -0.71 17.80
C LYS A 164 -8.27 0.16 17.97
N ARG A 165 -7.39 -0.21 18.89
CA ARG A 165 -6.19 0.59 19.17
C ARG A 165 -4.94 -0.01 18.56
N THR A 166 -4.67 -1.28 18.83
CA THR A 166 -3.33 -1.83 18.64
C THR A 166 -3.18 -2.63 17.35
N THR A 167 -1.99 -2.58 16.75
CA THR A 167 -1.60 -3.43 15.61
C THR A 167 -1.50 -4.90 16.03
N ALA A 168 -1.13 -5.18 17.28
CA ALA A 168 -1.14 -6.51 17.87
C ALA A 168 -2.55 -7.14 17.84
N TRP A 169 -3.59 -6.36 18.17
CA TRP A 169 -4.97 -6.81 18.03
C TRP A 169 -5.28 -7.20 16.57
N ALA A 170 -4.95 -6.32 15.61
CA ALA A 170 -5.23 -6.60 14.19
C ALA A 170 -4.53 -7.87 13.72
N ARG A 171 -3.23 -8.03 13.98
CA ARG A 171 -2.48 -9.25 13.62
C ARG A 171 -3.16 -10.52 14.16
N GLY A 172 -3.55 -10.51 15.43
CA GLY A 172 -4.09 -11.71 16.09
C GLY A 172 -5.54 -12.04 15.76
N ASN A 173 -6.33 -11.06 15.31
CA ASN A 173 -7.78 -11.22 15.21
C ASN A 173 -8.31 -11.19 13.77
N LEU A 174 -7.62 -10.53 12.83
CA LEU A 174 -8.06 -10.48 11.44
C LEU A 174 -8.12 -11.89 10.86
N GLN A 175 -9.22 -12.18 10.15
CA GLN A 175 -9.47 -13.45 9.47
C GLN A 175 -9.33 -13.30 7.95
N ALA A 176 -9.24 -14.42 7.23
CA ALA A 176 -9.17 -14.43 5.77
C ALA A 176 -10.31 -13.63 5.14
N GLY A 177 -9.98 -12.52 4.45
CA GLY A 177 -10.92 -11.61 3.82
C GLY A 177 -11.23 -10.36 4.64
N ASP A 178 -10.68 -10.20 5.84
CA ASP A 178 -10.83 -8.95 6.57
C ASP A 178 -9.95 -7.84 5.98
N VAL A 179 -10.46 -6.61 6.08
CA VAL A 179 -9.72 -5.40 5.69
C VAL A 179 -9.60 -4.50 6.90
N CYS A 180 -8.45 -3.90 7.11
CA CYS A 180 -8.12 -3.10 8.28
C CYS A 180 -7.51 -1.77 7.85
N TYR A 181 -8.14 -0.66 8.24
CA TYR A 181 -7.64 0.69 7.99
C TYR A 181 -7.10 1.31 9.28
N LEU A 182 -5.84 1.76 9.27
CA LEU A 182 -5.26 2.52 10.37
C LEU A 182 -5.47 4.01 10.11
N LYS A 183 -5.94 4.76 11.10
CA LYS A 183 -6.20 6.20 10.98
C LYS A 183 -4.95 7.03 11.24
N GLY A 184 -4.83 8.13 10.51
CA GLY A 184 -3.82 9.15 10.76
C GLY A 184 -4.30 10.09 11.85
N THR A 185 -3.61 10.13 12.98
CA THR A 185 -3.98 10.95 14.14
C THR A 185 -2.98 12.09 14.39
N GLY A 186 -1.97 12.23 13.53
CA GLY A 186 -0.78 13.04 13.80
C GLY A 186 0.17 12.45 14.84
N THR A 187 -0.19 11.28 15.42
CA THR A 187 0.68 10.52 16.32
C THR A 187 1.07 9.20 15.65
N PRO A 188 2.35 8.83 15.60
CA PRO A 188 2.78 7.59 14.97
C PRO A 188 2.32 6.36 15.76
N TYR A 189 2.09 5.25 15.05
CA TYR A 189 1.94 3.93 15.68
C TYR A 189 3.32 3.46 16.14
N THR A 190 3.49 3.32 17.45
CA THR A 190 4.75 2.89 18.10
C THR A 190 4.58 1.66 19.00
N ASP A 191 3.34 1.23 19.24
CA ASP A 191 3.05 0.12 20.16
C ASP A 191 3.57 -1.19 19.56
N HIS A 192 4.70 -1.67 20.08
CA HIS A 192 5.26 -2.96 19.72
C HIS A 192 4.33 -4.10 20.14
N ASP A 193 4.25 -5.10 19.28
CA ASP A 193 3.48 -6.30 19.52
C ASP A 193 4.23 -7.20 20.51
N GLN A 194 3.84 -7.12 21.78
CA GLN A 194 4.45 -7.86 22.89
C GLN A 194 3.73 -9.19 23.19
N GLY A 195 2.73 -9.57 22.38
CA GLY A 195 1.75 -10.60 22.74
C GLY A 195 2.29 -12.03 22.89
N ASP A 196 3.50 -12.33 22.42
CA ASP A 196 4.07 -13.68 22.49
C ASP A 196 5.14 -13.87 23.57
N GLY A 197 5.50 -12.83 24.32
CA GLY A 197 6.47 -12.90 25.42
C GLY A 197 7.90 -13.26 25.00
N PHE A 198 8.13 -13.55 23.72
CA PHE A 198 9.41 -14.02 23.23
C PHE A 198 10.10 -12.95 22.38
N HIS A 199 9.41 -12.20 21.49
CA HIS A 199 10.11 -11.25 20.60
C HIS A 199 9.30 -10.00 20.20
N SER A 200 9.54 -8.90 20.92
CA SER A 200 8.98 -7.55 20.71
C SER A 200 9.62 -6.76 19.55
N GLY A 201 9.75 -7.40 18.39
CA GLY A 201 10.44 -6.82 17.22
C GLY A 201 9.56 -5.92 16.35
N GLY A 202 8.34 -6.38 16.03
CA GLY A 202 7.43 -5.72 15.11
C GLY A 202 6.41 -4.79 15.77
N LEU A 203 5.85 -3.83 15.01
CA LEU A 203 4.48 -3.35 15.28
C LEU A 203 3.46 -4.42 14.85
N PHE A 204 3.74 -5.10 13.73
CA PHE A 204 3.14 -6.38 13.36
C PHE A 204 4.22 -7.45 13.47
N SER A 205 4.18 -8.28 14.53
CA SER A 205 5.16 -9.35 14.76
C SER A 205 4.52 -10.72 14.49
N PHE A 206 4.78 -11.28 13.31
CA PHE A 206 4.33 -12.62 12.94
C PHE A 206 5.21 -13.66 13.60
N GLY A 207 4.72 -14.24 14.70
CA GLY A 207 5.41 -15.26 15.48
C GLY A 207 5.28 -16.63 14.83
N GLY A 208 6.36 -17.41 14.93
CA GLY A 208 6.42 -18.79 14.46
C GLY A 208 6.39 -19.80 15.62
N GLY A 209 5.73 -20.95 15.40
CA GLY A 209 5.68 -22.05 16.37
C GLY A 209 4.49 -22.98 16.15
N SER A 210 4.22 -23.88 17.10
CA SER A 210 2.99 -24.71 17.08
C SER A 210 1.71 -23.89 17.24
N ASN A 211 1.83 -22.67 17.79
CA ASN A 211 0.73 -21.74 17.99
C ASN A 211 1.03 -20.45 17.22
N PRO A 212 0.70 -20.37 15.92
CA PRO A 212 0.82 -19.11 15.19
C PRO A 212 -0.01 -18.05 15.90
N ASN A 213 0.57 -16.86 16.05
CA ASN A 213 -0.15 -15.75 16.67
C ASN A 213 -1.12 -15.08 15.68
N HIS A 214 -1.04 -15.38 14.39
CA HIS A 214 -1.78 -14.73 13.30
C HIS A 214 -2.64 -15.73 12.52
N ASN A 215 -3.61 -15.20 11.77
CA ASN A 215 -4.33 -15.97 10.76
C ASN A 215 -3.76 -15.72 9.37
N ASN A 216 -4.11 -16.59 8.43
CA ASN A 216 -3.72 -16.47 7.03
C ASN A 216 -4.92 -16.08 6.18
N GLY A 217 -4.68 -15.25 5.17
CA GLY A 217 -5.63 -15.09 4.08
C GLY A 217 -5.61 -16.31 3.15
N ILE A 218 -6.52 -16.28 2.18
CA ILE A 218 -6.57 -17.24 1.07
C ILE A 218 -6.82 -16.49 -0.24
N GLU A 219 -6.69 -17.18 -1.37
CA GLU A 219 -7.01 -16.61 -2.68
C GLU A 219 -8.45 -16.05 -2.70
N GLY A 220 -8.61 -14.81 -3.19
CA GLY A 220 -9.89 -14.09 -3.19
C GLY A 220 -10.39 -13.61 -1.82
N LYS A 221 -9.67 -13.90 -0.73
CA LYS A 221 -9.94 -13.42 0.63
C LYS A 221 -8.62 -13.12 1.34
N SER A 222 -7.85 -12.19 0.79
CA SER A 222 -6.64 -11.71 1.43
C SER A 222 -6.94 -10.94 2.72
N ILE A 223 -5.96 -10.86 3.62
CA ILE A 223 -5.99 -9.95 4.76
C ILE A 223 -5.26 -8.68 4.34
N SER A 224 -5.97 -7.55 4.33
CA SER A 224 -5.40 -6.28 3.89
C SER A 224 -5.34 -5.27 5.03
N VAL A 225 -4.14 -4.72 5.25
CA VAL A 225 -3.88 -3.65 6.21
C VAL A 225 -3.41 -2.43 5.42
N SER A 226 -4.13 -1.32 5.53
CA SER A 226 -3.85 -0.11 4.76
C SER A 226 -4.01 1.14 5.61
N ALA A 227 -3.38 2.25 5.22
CA ALA A 227 -3.72 3.54 5.78
C ALA A 227 -5.15 3.94 5.39
N PHE A 228 -5.84 4.60 6.32
CA PHE A 228 -7.15 5.17 6.07
C PHE A 228 -7.09 6.15 4.87
N PRO A 229 -8.09 6.16 3.98
CA PRO A 229 -8.07 7.00 2.78
C PRO A 229 -7.82 8.48 3.08
N GLY A 230 -6.82 9.08 2.41
CA GLY A 230 -6.41 10.48 2.58
C GLY A 230 -5.54 10.77 3.81
N ASP A 231 -5.51 9.87 4.80
CA ASP A 231 -4.76 10.06 6.04
C ASP A 231 -3.27 9.82 5.83
N HIS A 232 -2.46 10.61 6.53
CA HIS A 232 -1.04 10.30 6.72
C HIS A 232 -0.89 9.40 7.95
N VAL A 233 -0.50 8.15 7.72
CA VAL A 233 -0.33 7.15 8.77
C VAL A 233 1.15 6.79 8.88
N GLU A 234 1.72 7.12 10.04
CA GLU A 234 3.11 6.79 10.35
C GLU A 234 3.19 5.54 11.23
N MET A 235 4.06 4.60 10.84
CA MET A 235 4.48 3.46 11.64
C MET A 235 5.93 3.67 12.04
N LYS A 236 6.22 3.74 13.34
CA LYS A 236 7.56 4.03 13.88
C LYS A 236 8.03 2.95 14.83
N ALA A 237 8.96 2.13 14.37
CA ALA A 237 9.66 1.12 15.16
C ALA A 237 11.08 1.60 15.50
N ASN A 238 11.19 2.73 16.20
CA ASN A 238 12.43 3.52 16.33
C ASN A 238 13.06 3.53 17.72
N GLU A 239 12.73 2.58 18.58
CA GLU A 239 13.28 2.54 19.94
C GLU A 239 14.80 2.29 19.90
N GLU A 240 15.57 3.20 20.51
CA GLU A 240 17.00 3.01 20.80
C GLU A 240 17.17 2.05 21.98
N SER A 241 16.80 0.78 21.82
CA SER A 241 17.11 -0.23 22.84
C SER A 241 18.42 -0.93 22.48
N SER A 242 19.34 -1.01 23.44
CA SER A 242 20.61 -1.77 23.37
C SER A 242 20.42 -3.30 23.25
N SER A 243 19.19 -3.79 23.27
CA SER A 243 18.86 -5.20 23.07
C SER A 243 18.76 -5.52 21.57
N LEU A 244 19.24 -6.71 21.19
CA LEU A 244 19.23 -7.27 19.82
C LEU A 244 17.83 -7.54 19.24
N VAL A 245 16.80 -6.86 19.76
CA VAL A 245 15.43 -7.02 19.30
C VAL A 245 15.30 -6.32 17.95
N LEU A 246 14.95 -7.08 16.91
CA LEU A 246 14.82 -6.61 15.53
C LEU A 246 13.64 -5.66 15.41
N LYS A 247 13.87 -4.35 15.53
CA LYS A 247 12.82 -3.32 15.49
C LYS A 247 12.41 -3.04 14.05
N SER A 248 11.26 -3.58 13.65
CA SER A 248 10.66 -3.41 12.32
C SER A 248 9.20 -2.98 12.41
N CYS A 249 8.65 -2.35 11.37
CA CYS A 249 7.21 -2.08 11.34
C CYS A 249 6.45 -3.39 11.14
N VAL A 250 6.89 -4.18 10.16
CA VAL A 250 6.38 -5.52 9.87
C VAL A 250 7.53 -6.51 10.03
N TYR A 251 7.35 -7.46 10.93
CA TYR A 251 8.39 -8.40 11.32
C TYR A 251 7.85 -9.82 11.30
N MET A 252 8.58 -10.76 10.70
CA MET A 252 8.30 -12.18 10.80
C MET A 252 9.44 -12.87 11.56
N TYR A 253 9.09 -13.49 12.68
CA TYR A 253 10.01 -14.18 13.58
C TYR A 253 10.25 -15.64 13.15
N TYR A 254 11.26 -16.26 13.75
CA TYR A 254 11.58 -17.68 13.62
C TYR A 254 10.43 -18.58 14.09
N GLY A 255 10.30 -19.74 13.46
CA GLY A 255 9.33 -20.77 13.81
C GLY A 255 8.39 -21.07 12.65
N GLY A 256 8.09 -22.35 12.44
CA GLY A 256 7.54 -22.91 11.18
C GLY A 256 6.14 -22.46 10.75
N SER A 257 5.58 -21.39 11.30
CA SER A 257 4.26 -20.88 10.91
C SER A 257 4.34 -20.11 9.59
N GLN A 258 3.47 -20.43 8.64
CA GLN A 258 3.44 -19.76 7.35
C GLN A 258 2.61 -18.47 7.42
N VAL A 259 3.09 -17.37 6.84
CA VAL A 259 2.34 -16.12 6.67
C VAL A 259 1.88 -16.02 5.21
N LYS A 260 0.57 -16.00 4.98
CA LYS A 260 -0.02 -16.05 3.63
C LYS A 260 -1.07 -15.00 3.36
N TYR A 261 -1.05 -14.45 2.14
CA TYR A 261 -2.07 -13.52 1.62
C TYR A 261 -2.29 -12.29 2.51
N TRP A 262 -1.20 -11.71 3.02
CA TRP A 262 -1.19 -10.45 3.76
C TRP A 262 -0.75 -9.29 2.86
N THR A 263 -1.41 -8.15 3.01
CA THR A 263 -1.07 -6.90 2.31
C THR A 263 -0.85 -5.78 3.31
N PHE A 264 0.25 -5.03 3.14
CA PHE A 264 0.55 -3.79 3.86
C PHE A 264 0.73 -2.64 2.86
N SER A 265 -0.04 -1.56 3.02
CA SER A 265 -0.04 -0.49 2.04
C SER A 265 -0.29 0.91 2.59
N LYS A 266 0.24 1.91 1.87
CA LYS A 266 0.03 3.35 2.12
C LYS A 266 0.53 3.85 3.47
N PHE A 267 1.56 3.23 4.05
CA PHE A 267 2.15 3.73 5.29
C PHE A 267 3.39 4.58 5.01
N THR A 268 3.65 5.57 5.85
CA THR A 268 5.02 6.06 6.08
C THR A 268 5.62 5.17 7.17
N MET A 269 6.62 4.37 6.82
CA MET A 269 7.29 3.44 7.73
C MET A 269 8.69 3.91 8.06
N GLU A 270 8.99 4.00 9.34
CA GLU A 270 10.31 4.32 9.86
C GLU A 270 10.68 3.23 10.86
N ALA A 271 11.86 2.63 10.69
CA ALA A 271 12.32 1.59 11.60
C ALA A 271 13.81 1.73 11.90
N THR A 272 14.20 1.28 13.09
CA THR A 272 15.61 1.20 13.46
C THR A 272 16.35 0.18 12.57
N TRP A 273 15.76 -1.00 12.26
CA TRP A 273 16.47 -2.08 11.54
C TRP A 273 16.02 -2.29 10.09
N ALA A 274 14.74 -2.58 9.89
CA ALA A 274 14.13 -2.78 8.57
C ALA A 274 12.66 -2.38 8.69
N THR A 275 12.06 -1.74 7.70
CA THR A 275 10.62 -1.44 7.81
C THR A 275 9.80 -2.72 7.66
N VAL A 276 10.22 -3.60 6.75
CA VAL A 276 9.64 -4.94 6.56
C VAL A 276 10.74 -6.00 6.57
N SER A 277 10.68 -6.93 7.52
CA SER A 277 11.58 -8.08 7.62
C SER A 277 10.80 -9.38 7.56
N LEU A 278 10.93 -10.10 6.44
CA LEU A 278 10.28 -11.37 6.15
C LEU A 278 11.30 -12.50 6.23
N GLY A 279 11.22 -13.28 7.30
CA GLY A 279 12.12 -14.40 7.55
C GLY A 279 13.25 -13.99 8.47
N GLY A 280 13.70 -14.91 9.31
CA GLY A 280 14.88 -14.71 10.12
C GLY A 280 16.08 -15.51 9.59
N SER A 281 17.29 -15.10 9.99
CA SER A 281 18.61 -15.71 9.75
C SER A 281 18.87 -17.07 10.47
N GLY A 282 17.93 -18.01 10.39
CA GLY A 282 17.90 -19.22 11.22
C GLY A 282 17.05 -20.30 10.56
N PHE A 283 17.62 -21.49 10.48
CA PHE A 283 17.25 -22.60 9.59
C PHE A 283 15.79 -23.14 9.70
N THR A 284 14.96 -22.60 10.59
CA THR A 284 13.60 -23.07 10.90
C THR A 284 12.50 -21.99 10.83
N GLY A 285 12.75 -20.87 10.12
CA GLY A 285 11.71 -19.86 9.85
C GLY A 285 10.54 -20.41 9.03
N GLY A 286 9.33 -19.91 9.27
CA GLY A 286 8.13 -20.30 8.52
C GLY A 286 8.00 -19.61 7.17
N GLY A 287 7.29 -20.23 6.23
CA GLY A 287 7.24 -19.79 4.82
C GLY A 287 6.35 -18.57 4.60
N VAL A 288 6.66 -17.76 3.59
CA VAL A 288 5.84 -16.60 3.19
C VAL A 288 5.19 -16.90 1.85
N SER A 289 3.88 -16.66 1.72
CA SER A 289 3.22 -16.80 0.42
C SER A 289 2.22 -15.71 0.09
N HIS A 290 2.22 -15.21 -1.15
CA HIS A 290 1.28 -14.16 -1.60
C HIS A 290 1.30 -12.90 -0.71
N PHE A 291 2.49 -12.51 -0.24
CA PHE A 291 2.67 -11.38 0.66
C PHE A 291 2.94 -10.09 -0.13
N ARG A 292 2.34 -8.97 0.28
CA ARG A 292 2.34 -7.73 -0.48
C ARG A 292 2.75 -6.53 0.37
N VAL A 293 3.70 -5.76 -0.14
CA VAL A 293 4.14 -4.48 0.43
C VAL A 293 3.98 -3.43 -0.68
N ILE A 294 2.92 -2.62 -0.58
CA ILE A 294 2.43 -1.82 -1.72
C ILE A 294 2.34 -0.33 -1.38
N GLY A 295 3.07 0.51 -2.13
CA GLY A 295 2.86 1.96 -2.11
C GLY A 295 3.17 2.62 -0.77
N ASN A 296 4.16 2.09 -0.04
CA ASN A 296 4.62 2.66 1.23
C ASN A 296 5.77 3.63 1.00
N ASP A 297 5.92 4.58 1.90
CA ASP A 297 7.07 5.48 1.99
C ASP A 297 7.92 5.01 3.16
N ALA A 298 9.17 4.63 2.92
CA ALA A 298 9.89 3.79 3.87
C ALA A 298 11.36 4.16 4.00
N THR A 299 11.82 4.27 5.25
CA THR A 299 13.16 4.67 5.63
C THR A 299 13.65 3.94 6.90
N THR A 300 14.96 3.95 7.13
CA THR A 300 15.62 3.26 8.25
C THR A 300 16.74 4.08 8.87
N LYS A 301 16.90 4.00 10.20
CA LYS A 301 17.87 4.81 10.98
C LYS A 301 19.23 4.16 11.29
N LEU A 302 19.36 2.83 11.29
CA LEU A 302 20.65 2.16 11.56
C LEU A 302 21.35 1.66 10.30
N THR A 303 22.68 1.55 10.43
CA THR A 303 23.61 1.06 9.40
C THR A 303 24.54 -0.01 9.96
N SER A 304 24.02 -1.17 10.30
CA SER A 304 24.90 -2.34 10.44
C SER A 304 25.26 -2.86 9.05
N THR A 305 26.54 -3.17 8.82
CA THR A 305 26.99 -3.77 7.56
C THR A 305 26.25 -5.08 7.28
N GLY A 306 25.72 -5.24 6.06
CA GLY A 306 25.15 -6.51 5.55
C GLY A 306 23.62 -6.49 5.39
N GLN A 307 22.95 -7.46 6.00
CA GLN A 307 21.49 -7.65 5.93
C GLN A 307 20.68 -6.62 6.73
N TRP A 308 21.38 -5.73 7.41
CA TRP A 308 20.83 -4.90 8.46
C TRP A 308 20.75 -3.44 7.95
N GLY A 309 19.59 -2.79 8.06
CA GLY A 309 19.33 -1.48 7.44
C GLY A 309 18.62 -1.54 6.08
N ASN A 310 18.25 -2.72 5.59
CA ASN A 310 17.44 -2.80 4.37
C ASN A 310 15.99 -2.44 4.68
N ILE A 311 15.32 -1.75 3.75
CA ILE A 311 13.93 -1.36 3.96
C ILE A 311 13.02 -2.59 3.82
N ILE A 312 13.35 -3.51 2.90
CA ILE A 312 12.67 -4.80 2.77
C ILE A 312 13.70 -5.93 2.78
N VAL A 313 13.55 -6.88 3.72
CA VAL A 313 14.37 -8.09 3.84
C VAL A 313 13.49 -9.30 3.63
N ALA A 314 13.92 -10.25 2.80
CA ALA A 314 13.17 -11.46 2.47
C ALA A 314 14.08 -12.70 2.42
N TYR A 315 13.78 -13.73 3.23
CA TYR A 315 14.51 -15.01 3.28
C TYR A 315 13.67 -16.22 2.87
N GLY A 316 14.22 -17.05 1.98
CA GLY A 316 13.60 -18.29 1.53
C GLY A 316 13.26 -19.25 2.67
N ASN A 317 14.11 -19.36 3.69
CA ASN A 317 14.06 -20.35 4.79
C ASN A 317 13.75 -21.80 4.36
N SER A 318 13.63 -22.73 5.31
CA SER A 318 13.36 -24.15 4.99
C SER A 318 11.97 -24.41 4.40
N HIS A 319 11.05 -23.44 4.48
CA HIS A 319 9.66 -23.53 4.01
C HIS A 319 9.39 -22.73 2.72
N GLY A 320 10.38 -22.00 2.21
CA GLY A 320 10.28 -21.22 0.99
C GLY A 320 9.59 -19.86 1.16
N MET A 321 9.90 -18.94 0.24
CA MET A 321 9.00 -17.83 -0.10
C MET A 321 8.44 -18.05 -1.49
N ASP A 322 7.15 -17.77 -1.64
CA ASP A 322 6.43 -17.92 -2.90
C ASP A 322 5.49 -16.73 -3.13
N HIS A 323 5.58 -16.02 -4.25
CA HIS A 323 4.73 -14.86 -4.54
C HIS A 323 4.92 -13.71 -3.52
N LEU A 324 6.05 -13.00 -3.62
CA LEU A 324 6.28 -11.75 -2.90
C LEU A 324 6.10 -10.57 -3.86
N TYR A 325 5.30 -9.58 -3.47
CA TYR A 325 5.02 -8.38 -4.27
C TYR A 325 5.49 -7.13 -3.54
N VAL A 326 6.45 -6.43 -4.14
CA VAL A 326 7.01 -5.18 -3.64
C VAL A 326 6.79 -4.11 -4.71
N TYR A 327 5.62 -3.48 -4.68
CA TYR A 327 5.22 -2.50 -5.70
C TYR A 327 5.08 -1.11 -5.14
N GLY A 328 5.47 -0.09 -5.89
CA GLY A 328 5.03 1.26 -5.55
C GLY A 328 5.76 1.93 -4.38
N ASN A 329 6.71 1.26 -3.72
CA ASN A 329 7.29 1.79 -2.48
C ASN A 329 8.34 2.86 -2.76
N TYR A 330 8.23 4.01 -2.08
CA TYR A 330 9.27 5.02 -2.03
C TYR A 330 10.29 4.63 -0.97
N LEU A 331 11.48 4.23 -1.40
CA LEU A 331 12.55 3.76 -0.52
C LEU A 331 13.65 4.84 -0.47
N HIS A 332 13.86 5.46 0.68
CA HIS A 332 14.76 6.62 0.80
C HIS A 332 15.49 6.71 2.14
N ASP A 333 16.46 7.62 2.21
CA ASP A 333 17.23 7.98 3.41
C ASP A 333 17.75 6.77 4.19
N GLN A 334 18.33 5.82 3.47
CA GLN A 334 19.13 4.78 4.09
C GLN A 334 20.44 5.40 4.57
N CYS A 335 20.85 4.99 5.76
CA CYS A 335 22.19 5.25 6.27
C CYS A 335 22.54 6.62 6.81
N ALA A 336 21.56 7.49 7.03
CA ALA A 336 21.71 8.54 8.02
C ALA A 336 21.67 7.88 9.41
N ASP A 337 22.74 8.01 10.21
CA ASP A 337 22.64 7.66 11.63
C ASP A 337 21.55 8.53 12.32
N PHE A 338 21.25 8.26 13.59
CA PHE A 338 20.28 9.05 14.36
C PHE A 338 20.60 10.55 14.46
N ARG A 339 21.77 10.99 13.96
CA ARG A 339 22.25 12.38 13.89
C ARG A 339 22.28 12.93 12.47
N GLY A 340 21.81 12.20 11.47
CA GLY A 340 21.80 12.62 10.07
C GLY A 340 23.14 12.44 9.34
N GLN A 341 24.10 11.71 9.91
CA GLN A 341 25.42 11.52 9.31
C GLN A 341 25.44 10.30 8.39
N ASP A 342 26.01 10.47 7.20
CA ASP A 342 26.33 9.36 6.28
C ASP A 342 27.38 8.46 6.95
N THR A 343 27.05 7.18 7.17
CA THR A 343 27.96 6.25 7.83
C THR A 343 29.01 5.63 6.91
N GLY A 344 29.02 6.02 5.63
CA GLY A 344 29.98 5.54 4.63
C GLY A 344 29.82 4.05 4.27
N ARG A 345 28.70 3.43 4.65
CA ARG A 345 28.40 2.00 4.42
C ARG A 345 27.42 1.85 3.26
N ARG A 346 27.67 0.88 2.37
CA ARG A 346 26.72 0.47 1.34
C ARG A 346 25.67 -0.45 1.96
N VAL A 347 24.41 -0.01 1.97
CA VAL A 347 23.25 -0.81 2.36
C VAL A 347 22.36 -1.00 1.15
N TYR A 348 21.63 -2.12 1.08
CA TYR A 348 20.68 -2.37 0.01
C TYR A 348 19.29 -1.83 0.42
N GLN A 349 18.56 -1.23 -0.51
CA GLN A 349 17.17 -0.84 -0.23
C GLN A 349 16.27 -2.06 -0.06
N ILE A 350 16.57 -3.09 -0.85
CA ILE A 350 15.86 -4.37 -0.86
C ILE A 350 16.93 -5.47 -0.80
N TYR A 351 16.81 -6.37 0.15
CA TYR A 351 17.63 -7.58 0.25
C TYR A 351 16.73 -8.82 0.12
N ILE A 352 16.99 -9.62 -0.91
CA ILE A 352 16.32 -10.90 -1.15
C ILE A 352 17.40 -11.96 -1.24
N GLY A 353 17.36 -12.94 -0.35
CA GLY A 353 18.39 -13.97 -0.34
C GLY A 353 18.21 -15.01 0.76
N GLY A 354 19.31 -15.64 1.18
CA GLY A 354 19.32 -16.67 2.22
C GLY A 354 19.11 -18.09 1.72
N TYR A 355 19.06 -19.03 2.67
CA TYR A 355 18.75 -20.44 2.45
C TYR A 355 17.28 -20.62 2.08
N GLY A 356 16.93 -21.60 1.24
CA GLY A 356 15.53 -21.90 0.86
C GLY A 356 15.16 -21.63 -0.59
N SER A 357 13.92 -21.93 -0.96
CA SER A 357 13.37 -21.55 -2.27
C SER A 357 12.84 -20.12 -2.24
N LEU A 358 13.09 -19.38 -3.32
CA LEU A 358 12.54 -18.06 -3.58
C LEU A 358 11.83 -18.12 -4.93
N ASN A 359 10.51 -18.23 -4.91
CA ASN A 359 9.68 -18.39 -6.11
C ASN A 359 8.82 -17.14 -6.32
N HIS A 360 8.72 -16.67 -7.56
CA HIS A 360 7.81 -15.60 -7.97
C HIS A 360 7.97 -14.30 -7.16
N ILE A 361 9.11 -13.63 -7.30
CA ILE A 361 9.37 -12.34 -6.66
C ILE A 361 9.12 -11.21 -7.67
N TYR A 362 8.21 -10.31 -7.34
CA TYR A 362 7.83 -9.19 -8.19
C TYR A 362 8.18 -7.86 -7.51
N ILE A 363 9.02 -7.06 -8.15
CA ILE A 363 9.50 -5.78 -7.62
C ILE A 363 9.31 -4.70 -8.68
N GLY A 364 8.89 -3.51 -8.25
CA GLY A 364 8.88 -2.32 -9.10
C GLY A 364 7.51 -1.65 -9.16
N TRP A 365 7.03 -1.40 -10.38
CA TRP A 365 5.87 -0.53 -10.61
C TRP A 365 4.84 -1.12 -11.57
N ASN A 366 4.96 -2.42 -11.89
CA ASN A 366 4.41 -3.13 -13.08
C ASN A 366 3.31 -2.42 -13.88
#